data_AF-A0A934SXS6-F1
#
_entry.id   AF-A0A934SXS6-F1
#
_cell.length_a   1.000
_cell.length_b   1.000
_cell.length_c   1.000
_cell.angle_alpha   90.00
_cell.angle_beta   90.00
_cell.angle_gamma   90.00
#
_symmetry.space_group_name_H-M   'P 1'
#
loop_
_entity.id
_entity.type
_entity.pdbx_description
1 polymer ?
#
loop_
_entity_poly.entity_id
_entity_poly.type
_entity_poly.pdbx_seq_one_letter_code
_entity_poly.pdbx_strand_id
1 'polypeptide(L)'
;MDSEMEKAAQREHALADAVTKSARQIWQAGLGAYAKAQQEGGDMYTRLVQEGSALQTRLQRLTGGRIADASDAVSKLAGEANRQASGSLEKLEKVFEERVARTLRGLGMPTREDVHALSRQIQELHLAVMRLESGKTGARKSAAKPAAKPKPAAAARAAAKPAPGDKTSARRSASRA
;
A
#
# COMPACT_ATOMS: atom_id res chain seq x y z
N MET A 1 -62.95 -11.59 -12.36
CA MET A 1 -61.65 -11.09 -11.84
C MET A 1 -61.19 -11.93 -10.66
N ASP A 2 -62.12 -12.31 -9.79
CA ASP A 2 -61.96 -13.00 -8.52
C ASP A 2 -61.18 -14.33 -8.63
N SER A 3 -61.48 -15.15 -9.63
CA SER A 3 -60.80 -16.44 -9.87
C SER A 3 -59.31 -16.35 -10.19
N GLU A 4 -58.83 -15.18 -10.65
CA GLU A 4 -57.39 -14.93 -10.85
C GLU A 4 -56.72 -14.42 -9.57
N MET A 5 -57.43 -13.65 -8.74
CA MET A 5 -56.93 -13.25 -7.42
C MET A 5 -56.81 -14.44 -6.46
N GLU A 6 -57.76 -15.38 -6.49
CA GLU A 6 -57.68 -16.59 -5.66
C GLU A 6 -56.47 -17.46 -6.03
N LYS A 7 -56.18 -17.62 -7.33
CA LYS A 7 -54.95 -18.28 -7.80
C LYS A 7 -53.68 -17.52 -7.42
N ALA A 8 -53.71 -16.18 -7.37
CA ALA A 8 -52.57 -15.38 -6.93
C ALA A 8 -52.28 -15.63 -5.44
N ALA A 9 -53.30 -15.59 -4.58
CA ALA A 9 -53.18 -15.89 -3.15
C ALA A 9 -52.68 -17.32 -2.88
N GLN A 10 -53.19 -18.31 -3.62
CA GLN A 10 -52.71 -19.71 -3.53
C GLN A 10 -51.23 -19.85 -3.94
N ARG A 11 -50.77 -19.11 -4.95
CA ARG A 11 -49.35 -19.08 -5.36
C ARG A 11 -48.46 -18.41 -4.32
N GLU A 12 -48.92 -17.33 -3.69
CA GLU A 12 -48.18 -16.63 -2.64
C GLU A 12 -48.01 -17.52 -1.39
N HIS A 13 -49.06 -18.22 -0.96
CA HIS A 13 -48.97 -19.23 0.09
C HIS A 13 -47.98 -20.35 -0.24
N ALA A 14 -48.06 -20.92 -1.45
CA ALA A 14 -47.13 -21.96 -1.89
C ALA A 14 -45.67 -21.48 -1.95
N LEU A 15 -45.44 -20.20 -2.29
CA LEU A 15 -44.13 -19.57 -2.25
C LEU A 15 -43.61 -19.40 -0.81
N ALA A 16 -44.46 -18.91 0.10
CA ALA A 16 -44.13 -18.72 1.51
C ALA A 16 -43.78 -20.04 2.21
N ASP A 17 -44.51 -21.12 1.90
CA ASP A 17 -44.21 -22.47 2.40
C ASP A 17 -42.89 -23.01 1.86
N ALA A 18 -42.62 -22.81 0.56
CA ALA A 18 -41.36 -23.21 -0.07
C ALA A 18 -40.15 -22.47 0.53
N VAL A 19 -40.26 -21.15 0.74
CA VAL A 19 -39.24 -20.33 1.40
C VAL A 19 -39.02 -20.76 2.85
N THR A 20 -40.10 -21.00 3.61
CA THR A 20 -40.03 -21.46 5.01
C THR A 20 -39.37 -22.83 5.12
N LYS A 21 -39.69 -23.75 4.21
CA LYS A 21 -39.07 -25.09 4.12
C LYS A 21 -37.58 -25.00 3.79
N SER A 22 -37.21 -24.15 2.83
CA SER A 22 -35.81 -23.89 2.46
C SER A 22 -35.03 -23.26 3.63
N ALA A 23 -35.58 -22.24 4.29
CA ALA A 23 -34.96 -21.60 5.45
C ALA A 23 -34.72 -22.60 6.60
N ARG A 24 -35.69 -23.49 6.87
CA ARG A 24 -35.54 -24.57 7.86
C ARG A 24 -34.43 -25.56 7.48
N GLN A 25 -34.33 -25.94 6.20
CA GLN A 25 -33.28 -26.83 5.71
C GLN A 25 -31.90 -26.19 5.81
N ILE A 26 -31.76 -24.90 5.46
CA ILE A 26 -30.51 -24.14 5.60
C ILE A 26 -30.11 -24.02 7.08
N TRP A 27 -31.07 -23.74 7.97
CA TRP A 27 -30.83 -23.66 9.41
C TRP A 27 -30.39 -25.01 10.01
N GLN A 28 -31.04 -26.11 9.63
CA GLN A 28 -30.66 -27.46 10.05
C GLN A 28 -29.28 -27.87 9.51
N ALA A 29 -28.97 -27.53 8.26
CA ALA A 29 -27.64 -27.75 7.68
C ALA A 29 -26.56 -26.92 8.40
N GLY A 30 -26.85 -25.66 8.75
CA GLY A 30 -25.96 -24.80 9.53
C GLY A 30 -25.69 -25.35 10.93
N LEU A 31 -26.72 -25.77 11.66
CA LEU A 31 -26.57 -26.42 12.97
C LEU A 31 -25.82 -27.76 12.89
N GLY A 32 -26.09 -28.58 11.86
CA GLY A 32 -25.39 -29.84 11.64
C GLY A 32 -23.90 -29.64 11.30
N ALA A 33 -23.58 -28.67 10.45
CA ALA A 33 -22.20 -28.30 10.14
C ALA A 33 -21.46 -27.72 11.36
N TYR A 34 -22.14 -26.89 12.18
CA TYR A 34 -21.58 -26.38 13.43
C TYR A 34 -21.31 -27.50 14.44
N ALA A 35 -22.26 -28.41 14.64
CA ALA A 35 -22.08 -29.57 15.52
C ALA A 35 -20.90 -30.46 15.07
N LYS A 36 -20.79 -30.70 13.75
CA LYS A 36 -19.66 -31.42 13.17
C LYS A 36 -18.33 -30.69 13.39
N ALA A 37 -18.29 -29.38 13.21
CA ALA A 37 -17.10 -28.57 13.45
C ALA A 37 -16.69 -28.52 14.94
N GLN A 38 -17.65 -28.59 15.89
CA GLN A 38 -17.34 -28.74 17.31
C GLN A 38 -16.73 -30.12 17.63
N GLN A 39 -17.29 -31.18 17.06
CA GLN A 39 -16.79 -32.55 17.24
C GLN A 39 -15.38 -32.72 16.64
N GLU A 40 -15.19 -32.38 15.36
CA GLU A 40 -13.90 -32.49 14.68
C GLU A 40 -12.87 -31.47 15.21
N GLY A 41 -13.33 -30.30 15.67
CA GLY A 41 -12.47 -29.26 16.26
C GLY A 41 -11.80 -29.70 17.57
N GLY A 42 -12.51 -30.45 18.43
CA GLY A 42 -11.94 -31.02 19.65
C GLY A 42 -10.84 -32.06 19.37
N ASP A 43 -11.06 -32.93 18.39
CA ASP A 43 -10.07 -33.93 17.95
C ASP A 43 -8.83 -33.27 17.34
N MET A 44 -9.01 -32.26 16.47
CA MET A 44 -7.90 -31.52 15.87
C MET A 44 -7.12 -30.71 16.92
N TYR A 45 -7.79 -30.10 17.90
CA TYR A 45 -7.13 -29.45 19.04
C TYR A 45 -6.30 -30.45 19.85
N THR A 46 -6.87 -31.63 20.16
CA THR A 46 -6.15 -32.68 20.90
C THR A 46 -4.92 -33.15 20.14
N ARG A 47 -5.03 -33.33 18.81
CA ARG A 47 -3.87 -33.63 17.93
C ARG A 47 -2.82 -32.53 17.97
N LEU A 48 -3.21 -31.27 17.83
CA LEU A 48 -2.30 -30.11 17.91
C LEU A 48 -1.56 -30.03 19.25
N VAL A 49 -2.26 -30.27 20.37
CA VAL A 49 -1.65 -30.31 21.71
C VAL A 49 -0.68 -31.51 21.83
N GLN A 50 -1.06 -32.67 21.30
CA GLN A 50 -0.24 -33.87 21.34
C GLN A 50 1.02 -33.74 20.45
N GLU A 51 0.89 -33.17 19.26
CA GLU A 51 2.00 -32.79 18.38
C GLU A 51 2.88 -31.71 19.01
N GLY A 52 2.28 -30.70 19.66
CA GLY A 52 3.00 -29.65 20.40
C GLY A 52 3.83 -30.22 21.55
N SER A 53 3.28 -31.14 22.35
CA SER A 53 4.03 -31.83 23.43
C SER A 53 5.12 -32.75 22.88
N ALA A 54 4.88 -33.44 21.76
CA ALA A 54 5.88 -34.25 21.07
C ALA A 54 6.99 -33.38 20.47
N LEU A 55 6.66 -32.21 19.90
CA LEU A 55 7.60 -31.22 19.39
C LEU A 55 8.44 -30.62 20.53
N GLN A 56 7.82 -30.23 21.64
CA GLN A 56 8.52 -29.77 22.85
C GLN A 56 9.48 -30.84 23.38
N THR A 57 9.05 -32.11 23.44
CA THR A 57 9.90 -33.23 23.88
C THR A 57 11.06 -33.46 22.90
N ARG A 58 10.83 -33.34 21.59
CA ARG A 58 11.88 -33.40 20.56
C ARG A 58 12.85 -32.22 20.69
N LEU A 59 12.34 -31.00 20.91
CA LEU A 59 13.15 -29.81 21.17
C LEU A 59 14.01 -30.00 22.41
N GLN A 60 13.44 -30.43 23.55
CA GLN A 60 14.19 -30.72 24.78
C GLN A 60 15.33 -31.72 24.54
N ARG A 61 15.10 -32.78 23.74
CA ARG A 61 16.16 -33.75 23.36
C ARG A 61 17.21 -33.16 22.40
N LEU A 62 16.82 -32.23 21.52
CA LEU A 62 17.71 -31.55 20.56
C LEU A 62 18.40 -30.31 21.17
N THR A 63 17.92 -29.82 22.32
CA THR A 63 18.47 -28.68 23.09
C THR A 63 19.91 -28.96 23.53
N GLY A 64 20.29 -30.23 23.68
CA GLY A 64 21.65 -30.65 23.97
C GLY A 64 22.69 -30.35 22.87
N GLY A 65 22.30 -29.87 21.67
CA GLY A 65 23.30 -29.47 20.67
C GLY A 65 22.85 -29.00 19.28
N ARG A 66 21.55 -28.89 18.96
CA ARG A 66 21.09 -28.48 17.60
C ARG A 66 20.16 -27.26 17.56
N ILE A 67 19.99 -26.55 18.68
CA ILE A 67 19.03 -25.43 18.75
C ILE A 67 19.50 -24.16 18.02
N ALA A 68 20.80 -23.90 17.90
CA ALA A 68 21.30 -22.70 17.21
C ALA A 68 20.84 -22.66 15.74
N ASP A 69 21.22 -23.68 14.95
CA ASP A 69 20.88 -23.75 13.52
C ASP A 69 19.36 -23.74 13.25
N ALA A 70 18.60 -24.44 14.10
CA ALA A 70 17.14 -24.47 14.00
C ALA A 70 16.49 -23.13 14.38
N SER A 71 17.02 -22.43 15.39
CA SER A 71 16.52 -21.12 15.81
C SER A 71 16.84 -20.03 14.78
N ASP A 72 18.01 -20.10 14.14
CA ASP A 72 18.36 -19.22 13.03
C ASP A 72 17.47 -19.44 11.81
N ALA A 73 17.17 -20.70 11.46
CA ALA A 73 16.24 -21.02 10.37
C ALA A 73 14.81 -20.52 10.67
N VAL A 74 14.30 -20.75 11.89
CA VAL A 74 12.99 -20.26 12.32
C VAL A 74 12.94 -18.72 12.38
N SER A 75 14.00 -18.07 12.87
CA SER A 75 14.08 -16.61 12.93
C SER A 75 14.11 -15.97 11.54
N LYS A 76 14.79 -16.59 10.56
CA LYS A 76 14.76 -16.17 9.16
C LYS A 76 13.36 -16.30 8.57
N LEU A 77 12.72 -17.46 8.74
CA LEU A 77 11.36 -17.71 8.24
C LEU A 77 10.34 -16.76 8.88
N ALA A 78 10.43 -16.51 10.19
CA ALA A 78 9.59 -15.54 10.89
C ALA A 78 9.83 -14.11 10.39
N GLY A 79 11.07 -13.72 10.10
CA GLY A 79 11.41 -12.44 9.49
C GLY A 79 10.85 -12.25 8.08
N GLU A 80 10.88 -13.29 7.25
CA GLU A 80 10.29 -13.29 5.90
C GLU A 80 8.76 -13.25 5.96
N ALA A 81 8.15 -14.09 6.79
CA ALA A 81 6.70 -14.09 7.02
C ALA A 81 6.22 -12.74 7.55
N ASN A 82 6.94 -12.13 8.50
CA ASN A 82 6.62 -10.79 9.01
C ASN A 82 6.71 -9.73 7.91
N ARG A 83 7.76 -9.72 7.08
CA ARG A 83 7.88 -8.78 5.94
C ARG A 83 6.74 -8.93 4.94
N GLN A 84 6.35 -10.16 4.61
CA GLN A 84 5.23 -10.43 3.70
C GLN A 84 3.87 -10.07 4.32
N ALA A 85 3.73 -10.24 5.63
CA ALA A 85 2.57 -9.79 6.39
C ALA A 85 2.49 -8.26 6.45
N SER A 86 3.59 -7.54 6.73
CA SER A 86 3.66 -6.07 6.72
C SER A 86 3.21 -5.49 5.37
N GLY A 87 3.76 -5.96 4.24
CA GLY A 87 3.35 -5.52 2.90
C GLY A 87 1.93 -5.93 2.49
N SER A 88 1.27 -6.78 3.29
CA SER A 88 -0.17 -7.09 3.15
C SER A 88 -1.01 -6.21 4.09
N LEU A 89 -0.49 -5.88 5.27
CA LEU A 89 -1.11 -5.00 6.26
C LEU A 89 -1.13 -3.54 5.77
N GLU A 90 -0.09 -3.07 5.08
CA GLU A 90 -0.06 -1.76 4.38
C GLU A 90 -1.17 -1.64 3.33
N LYS A 91 -1.51 -2.75 2.64
CA LYS A 91 -2.64 -2.77 1.69
C LYS A 91 -3.99 -2.74 2.41
N LEU A 92 -4.10 -3.41 3.57
CA LEU A 92 -5.29 -3.34 4.41
C LEU A 92 -5.46 -1.96 5.04
N GLU A 93 -4.38 -1.31 5.45
CA GLU A 93 -4.35 0.08 5.92
C GLU A 93 -4.88 1.01 4.82
N LYS A 94 -4.38 0.90 3.59
CA LYS A 94 -4.91 1.69 2.47
C LYS A 94 -6.40 1.46 2.19
N VAL A 95 -6.86 0.20 2.18
CA VAL A 95 -8.29 -0.12 1.97
C VAL A 95 -9.15 0.37 3.14
N PHE A 96 -8.60 0.36 4.36
CA PHE A 96 -9.23 0.93 5.55
C PHE A 96 -9.31 2.46 5.46
N GLU A 97 -8.22 3.15 5.10
CA GLU A 97 -8.18 4.60 4.84
C GLU A 97 -9.21 5.00 3.78
N GLU A 98 -9.26 4.32 2.63
CA GLU A 98 -10.26 4.59 1.58
C GLU A 98 -11.70 4.44 2.09
N ARG A 99 -11.95 3.46 2.98
CA ARG A 99 -13.29 3.20 3.53
C ARG A 99 -13.67 4.16 4.66
N VAL A 100 -12.72 4.54 5.51
CA VAL A 100 -12.87 5.62 6.49
C VAL A 100 -13.10 6.94 5.76
N ALA A 101 -12.28 7.31 4.78
CA ALA A 101 -12.43 8.50 3.95
C ALA A 101 -13.77 8.56 3.21
N ARG A 102 -14.30 7.42 2.71
CA ARG A 102 -15.65 7.36 2.13
C ARG A 102 -16.74 7.60 3.16
N THR A 103 -16.59 7.08 4.38
CA THR A 103 -17.55 7.25 5.48
C THR A 103 -17.55 8.69 6.00
N LEU A 104 -16.36 9.29 6.19
CA LEU A 104 -16.17 10.67 6.61
C LEU A 104 -16.73 11.66 5.58
N ARG A 105 -16.50 11.44 4.28
CA ARG A 105 -17.12 12.24 3.20
C ARG A 105 -18.65 12.13 3.20
N GLY A 106 -19.21 10.96 3.51
CA GLY A 106 -20.66 10.79 3.70
C GLY A 106 -21.23 11.56 4.90
N LEU A 107 -20.41 11.86 5.90
CA LEU A 107 -20.74 12.70 7.06
C LEU A 107 -20.37 14.19 6.87
N GLY A 108 -19.90 14.58 5.67
CA GLY A 108 -19.49 15.95 5.37
C GLY A 108 -18.14 16.38 5.97
N MET A 109 -17.36 15.47 6.55
CA MET A 109 -16.01 15.78 7.05
C MET A 109 -15.00 15.78 5.90
N PRO A 110 -14.22 16.86 5.69
CA PRO A 110 -13.12 16.89 4.73
C PRO A 110 -11.99 15.94 5.14
N THR A 111 -11.43 15.19 4.18
CA THR A 111 -10.29 14.30 4.43
C THR A 111 -8.96 14.99 4.15
N ARG A 112 -7.86 14.39 4.62
CA ARG A 112 -6.50 14.91 4.41
C ARG A 112 -6.14 15.07 2.93
N GLU A 113 -6.64 14.17 2.07
CA GLU A 113 -6.46 14.23 0.62
C GLU A 113 -7.18 15.44 0.03
N ASP A 114 -8.42 15.69 0.43
CA ASP A 114 -9.24 16.81 -0.05
C ASP A 114 -8.57 18.16 0.32
N VAL A 115 -8.02 18.27 1.54
CA VAL A 115 -7.26 19.45 2.00
C VAL A 115 -5.99 19.67 1.17
N HIS A 116 -5.24 18.60 0.86
CA HIS A 116 -4.06 18.70 0.00
C HIS A 116 -4.41 19.07 -1.45
N ALA A 117 -5.51 18.53 -2.00
CA ALA A 117 -5.99 18.88 -3.34
C ALA A 117 -6.38 20.36 -3.43
N LEU A 118 -7.15 20.85 -2.45
CA LEU A 118 -7.54 22.26 -2.37
C LEU A 118 -6.32 23.19 -2.20
N SER A 119 -5.33 22.79 -1.37
CA SER A 119 -4.10 23.55 -1.21
C SER A 119 -3.31 23.71 -2.53
N ARG A 120 -3.25 22.67 -3.37
CA ARG A 120 -2.65 22.76 -4.71
C ARG A 120 -3.42 23.69 -5.63
N GLN A 121 -4.75 23.59 -5.66
CA GLN A 121 -5.61 24.48 -6.45
C GLN A 121 -5.42 25.95 -6.04
N ILE A 122 -5.32 26.23 -4.73
CA ILE A 122 -5.04 27.58 -4.22
C ILE A 122 -3.66 28.07 -4.68
N GLN A 123 -2.62 27.23 -4.67
CA GLN A 123 -1.28 27.60 -5.17
C GLN A 123 -1.28 27.89 -6.67
N GLU A 124 -1.96 27.06 -7.47
CA GLU A 124 -2.09 27.27 -8.92
C GLU A 124 -2.86 28.56 -9.23
N LEU A 125 -3.98 28.80 -8.54
CA LEU A 125 -4.76 30.01 -8.67
C LEU A 125 -3.99 31.26 -8.25
N HIS A 126 -3.21 31.19 -7.15
CA HIS A 126 -2.33 32.27 -6.71
C HIS A 126 -1.28 32.60 -7.79
N LEU A 127 -0.65 31.59 -8.40
CA LEU A 127 0.29 31.79 -9.52
C LEU A 127 -0.40 32.39 -10.75
N ALA A 128 -1.63 32.00 -11.06
CA ALA A 128 -2.41 32.57 -12.15
C ALA A 128 -2.77 34.04 -11.90
N VAL A 129 -3.17 34.40 -10.68
CA VAL A 129 -3.43 35.78 -10.25
C VAL A 129 -2.16 36.62 -10.34
N MET A 130 -1.03 36.16 -9.81
CA MET A 130 0.25 36.87 -9.93
C MET A 130 0.66 37.12 -11.39
N ARG A 131 0.40 36.17 -12.30
CA ARG A 131 0.62 36.36 -13.75
C ARG A 131 -0.31 37.41 -14.36
N LEU A 132 -1.57 37.46 -13.94
CA LEU A 132 -2.53 38.48 -14.38
C LEU A 132 -2.17 39.88 -13.86
N GLU A 133 -1.72 40.00 -12.62
CA GLU A 133 -1.30 41.29 -12.03
C GLU A 133 0.02 41.81 -12.63
N SER A 134 0.99 40.93 -12.86
CA SER A 134 2.23 41.29 -13.59
C SER A 134 1.97 41.59 -15.08
N GLY A 135 1.00 40.91 -15.71
CA GLY A 135 0.50 41.24 -17.05
C GLY A 135 -0.17 42.62 -17.12
N LYS A 136 -0.89 43.03 -16.07
CA LYS A 136 -1.55 44.35 -15.96
C LYS A 136 -0.56 45.51 -15.90
N THR A 137 0.66 45.28 -15.42
CA THR A 137 1.71 46.30 -15.23
C THR A 137 2.81 46.29 -16.30
N GLY A 138 2.95 45.21 -17.08
CA GLY A 138 3.99 45.09 -18.12
C GLY A 138 3.69 45.76 -19.47
N ALA A 139 2.44 46.13 -19.77
CA ALA A 139 1.99 46.52 -21.12
C ALA A 139 2.34 47.97 -21.57
N ARG A 140 3.46 48.55 -21.10
CA ARG A 140 4.03 49.80 -21.63
C ARG A 140 5.57 49.86 -21.59
N LYS A 141 6.24 49.12 -22.47
CA LYS A 141 7.31 49.75 -23.28
C LYS A 141 7.41 49.12 -24.67
N SER A 142 7.51 50.01 -25.66
CA SER A 142 7.42 49.74 -27.09
C SER A 142 8.62 48.97 -27.64
N ALA A 143 8.40 48.28 -28.76
CA ALA A 143 9.44 47.77 -29.63
C ALA A 143 10.42 48.87 -30.09
N ALA A 144 11.70 48.52 -30.19
CA ALA A 144 12.69 49.25 -30.99
C ALA A 144 13.83 48.30 -31.43
N LYS A 145 13.90 48.07 -32.74
CA LYS A 145 15.04 47.51 -33.50
C LYS A 145 14.95 48.20 -34.87
N PRO A 146 16.00 48.83 -35.43
CA PRO A 146 17.34 48.27 -35.72
C PRO A 146 18.47 49.09 -35.04
N ALA A 147 19.79 48.90 -35.21
CA ALA A 147 20.57 48.57 -36.42
C ALA A 147 21.96 47.95 -36.09
N ALA A 148 22.91 48.05 -37.04
CA ALA A 148 24.09 47.19 -37.16
C ALA A 148 25.40 47.67 -36.46
N LYS A 149 26.35 46.72 -36.42
CA LYS A 149 27.82 46.78 -36.18
C LYS A 149 28.51 48.08 -36.69
N PRO A 150 29.66 48.54 -36.11
CA PRO A 150 30.88 47.71 -35.97
C PRO A 150 31.80 47.95 -34.74
N LYS A 151 32.88 47.14 -34.69
CA LYS A 151 34.03 47.20 -33.77
C LYS A 151 35.28 47.64 -34.55
N PRO A 152 36.16 48.50 -33.98
CA PRO A 152 37.57 48.16 -33.67
C PRO A 152 38.01 48.79 -32.31
N ALA A 153 39.25 48.73 -31.80
CA ALA A 153 40.33 47.73 -31.76
C ALA A 153 41.36 48.13 -30.66
N ALA A 154 42.20 47.18 -30.19
CA ALA A 154 43.37 47.38 -29.28
C ALA A 154 43.08 47.90 -27.85
N ALA A 155 43.87 47.67 -26.78
CA ALA A 155 45.00 46.78 -26.45
C ALA A 155 44.81 46.35 -24.96
N ALA A 156 45.59 45.49 -24.27
CA ALA A 156 46.97 45.02 -24.43
C ALA A 156 47.19 43.61 -23.82
N ARG A 157 48.44 43.11 -23.88
CA ARG A 157 48.88 41.76 -23.50
C ARG A 157 49.48 41.69 -22.08
N ALA A 158 49.28 40.57 -21.38
CA ALA A 158 50.27 39.83 -20.56
C ALA A 158 49.61 38.49 -20.15
N ALA A 159 50.01 37.27 -20.55
CA ALA A 159 51.32 36.61 -20.60
C ALA A 159 51.85 36.12 -19.23
N ALA A 160 51.48 34.89 -18.83
CA ALA A 160 52.37 33.89 -18.20
C ALA A 160 51.67 32.52 -17.95
N LYS A 161 52.31 31.44 -18.41
CA LYS A 161 52.18 30.04 -17.95
C LYS A 161 53.64 29.54 -17.82
N PRO A 162 54.00 28.67 -16.86
CA PRO A 162 53.72 27.24 -17.02
C PRO A 162 53.44 26.45 -15.72
N ALA A 163 53.10 25.16 -15.87
CA ALA A 163 53.18 24.12 -14.83
C ALA A 163 54.63 23.51 -14.80
N PRO A 164 55.05 22.52 -13.96
CA PRO A 164 54.45 21.16 -13.87
C PRO A 164 54.66 20.33 -12.55
N GLY A 165 54.20 19.07 -12.54
CA GLY A 165 54.71 17.96 -11.70
C GLY A 165 54.07 17.77 -10.30
N ASP A 166 54.12 16.59 -9.65
CA ASP A 166 54.52 15.24 -10.10
C ASP A 166 53.89 14.13 -9.18
N LYS A 167 53.91 12.89 -9.69
CA LYS A 167 53.48 11.57 -9.18
C LYS A 167 53.43 11.29 -7.66
N THR A 168 52.57 10.32 -7.28
CA THR A 168 53.00 9.18 -6.43
C THR A 168 52.18 7.90 -6.71
N SER A 169 52.72 6.72 -6.36
CA SER A 169 52.25 5.38 -6.75
C SER A 169 52.34 4.37 -5.60
N ALA A 170 51.35 3.48 -5.44
CA ALA A 170 51.38 2.12 -4.84
C ALA A 170 49.96 1.52 -4.93
N ARG A 171 49.64 0.29 -5.37
CA ARG A 171 50.24 -1.06 -5.38
C ARG A 171 50.26 -1.81 -4.04
N ARG A 172 49.27 -2.70 -3.84
CA ARG A 172 49.31 -4.03 -3.17
C ARG A 172 48.06 -4.82 -3.61
N SER A 173 48.18 -5.78 -4.53
CA SER A 173 48.51 -7.22 -4.30
C SER A 173 47.36 -8.03 -3.67
N ALA A 174 46.49 -8.60 -4.51
CA ALA A 174 45.61 -9.70 -4.15
C ALA A 174 46.34 -11.05 -4.32
N SER A 175 45.91 -12.08 -3.57
CA SER A 175 46.60 -13.37 -3.49
C SER A 175 46.37 -14.27 -4.70
N ARG A 176 47.40 -15.07 -5.01
CA ARG A 176 47.37 -16.35 -5.74
C ARG A 176 46.41 -17.32 -5.00
N ALA A 177 45.52 -18.07 -5.64
CA ALA A 177 45.77 -19.22 -6.54
C ALA A 177 46.63 -20.31 -5.89
#